data_AF-A0A418NRX5-F1
#
_entry.id   AF-A0A418NRX5-F1
#
_cell.length_a   1.000
_cell.length_b   1.000
_cell.length_c   1.000
_cell.angle_alpha   90.00
_cell.angle_beta   90.00
_cell.angle_gamma   90.00
#
_symmetry.space_group_name_H-M   'P 1'
#
loop_
_entity.id
_entity.type
_entity.pdbx_description
1 polymer ?
#
loop_
_entity_poly.entity_id
_entity_poly.type
_entity_poly.pdbx_seq_one_letter_code
_entity_poly.pdbx_strand_id
1 'polypeptide(L)'
;MLNVSEGLMSGMEDRLGATFPARFHRWWNVHVSRDTPAEVTERLIFAHRDEFQMAGVREEEDRFLFLYARALMPEMGDADYLQTMDAIMTRAPLPQRMEQLRRIASEFGHRG
;
A
#
# COMPACT_ATOMS: atom_id res chain seq x y z
N MET A 1 -0.47 -17.05 30.34
CA MET A 1 -0.97 -16.56 29.04
C MET A 1 -1.96 -15.45 29.32
N LEU A 2 -1.60 -14.20 29.00
CA LEU A 2 -2.50 -13.05 29.17
C LEU A 2 -3.48 -13.05 27.99
N ASN A 3 -4.70 -13.55 28.22
CA ASN A 3 -5.83 -13.34 27.31
C ASN A 3 -6.26 -11.88 27.45
N VAL A 4 -5.75 -11.03 26.56
CA VAL A 4 -6.29 -9.69 26.38
C VAL A 4 -7.70 -9.88 25.83
N SER A 5 -8.72 -9.54 26.62
CA SER A 5 -10.11 -9.72 26.20
C SER A 5 -10.44 -8.79 25.03
N GLU A 6 -11.29 -9.24 24.10
CA GLU A 6 -11.81 -8.41 23.01
C GLU A 6 -12.41 -7.09 23.52
N GLY A 7 -12.98 -7.10 24.73
CA GLY A 7 -13.48 -5.89 25.40
C GLY A 7 -12.40 -4.88 25.79
N LEU A 8 -11.18 -5.33 26.10
CA LEU A 8 -10.05 -4.43 26.38
C LEU A 8 -9.54 -3.76 25.09
N MET A 9 -9.54 -4.49 23.97
CA MET A 9 -9.17 -3.96 22.66
C MET A 9 -10.22 -2.95 22.15
N SER A 10 -11.50 -3.30 22.22
CA SER A 10 -12.61 -2.40 21.87
C SER A 10 -12.60 -1.13 22.74
N GLY A 11 -12.36 -1.27 24.05
CA GLY A 11 -12.29 -0.14 24.97
C GLY A 11 -11.07 0.77 24.77
N MET A 12 -10.00 0.29 24.12
CA MET A 12 -8.84 1.10 23.73
C MET A 12 -9.08 1.84 22.41
N GLU A 13 -9.80 1.24 21.46
CA GLU A 13 -10.20 1.90 20.21
C GLU A 13 -11.17 3.07 20.45
N ASP A 14 -12.10 2.91 21.39
CA ASP A 14 -13.00 3.98 21.86
C ASP A 14 -12.25 5.14 22.52
N ARG A 15 -11.15 4.85 23.23
CA ARG A 15 -10.39 5.86 23.99
C ARG A 15 -9.47 6.73 23.11
N LEU A 16 -9.11 6.24 21.92
CA LEU A 16 -8.24 6.92 20.93
C LEU A 16 -9.02 7.50 19.74
N GLY A 17 -10.32 7.21 19.63
CA GLY A 17 -11.26 7.88 18.73
C GLY A 17 -11.19 7.50 17.25
N ALA A 18 -10.51 6.42 16.88
CA ALA A 18 -10.48 5.92 15.51
C ALA A 18 -10.09 4.43 15.50
N THR A 19 -10.76 3.62 14.68
CA THR A 19 -10.39 2.21 14.40
C THR A 19 -8.97 2.13 13.83
N PHE A 20 -8.31 0.97 13.91
CA PHE A 20 -7.00 0.78 13.27
C PHE A 20 -6.95 1.29 11.80
N PRO A 21 -7.89 0.95 10.91
CA PRO A 21 -7.93 1.48 9.54
C PRO A 21 -7.93 3.01 9.48
N ALA A 22 -8.70 3.68 10.34
CA ALA A 22 -8.78 5.13 10.37
C ALA A 22 -7.48 5.78 10.88
N ARG A 23 -6.81 5.17 11.88
CA ARG A 23 -5.48 5.63 12.34
C ARG A 23 -4.42 5.43 11.26
N PHE A 24 -4.44 4.27 10.61
CA PHE A 24 -3.52 3.94 9.54
C PHE A 24 -3.70 4.89 8.34
N HIS A 25 -4.94 5.11 7.88
CA HIS A 25 -5.23 6.06 6.80
C HIS A 25 -4.80 7.49 7.16
N ARG A 26 -4.98 7.93 8.41
CA ARG A 26 -4.47 9.24 8.85
C ARG A 26 -2.94 9.30 8.80
N TRP A 27 -2.27 8.29 9.36
CA TRP A 27 -0.82 8.20 9.33
C TRP A 27 -0.29 8.20 7.88
N TRP A 28 -0.92 7.41 7.01
CA TRP A 28 -0.63 7.32 5.58
C TRP A 28 -0.60 8.69 4.91
N ASN A 29 -1.68 9.47 5.03
CA ASN A 29 -1.78 10.79 4.39
C ASN A 29 -0.74 11.80 4.90
N VAL A 30 -0.11 11.55 6.05
CA VAL A 30 0.96 12.39 6.60
C VAL A 30 2.34 11.97 6.09
N HIS A 31 2.58 10.68 5.89
CA HIS A 31 3.92 10.15 5.64
C HIS A 31 4.18 9.80 4.17
N VAL A 32 3.12 9.68 3.37
CA VAL A 32 3.25 9.33 1.96
C VAL A 32 2.46 10.30 1.10
N SER A 33 3.12 10.79 0.06
CA SER A 33 2.55 11.66 -0.95
C SER A 33 2.86 11.12 -2.34
N ARG A 34 2.30 11.77 -3.36
CA ARG A 34 2.59 11.48 -4.77
C ARG A 34 4.08 11.56 -5.11
N ASP A 35 4.84 12.36 -4.37
CA ASP A 35 6.25 12.64 -4.63
C ASP A 35 7.18 11.80 -3.76
N THR A 36 6.64 10.86 -2.99
CA THR A 36 7.45 9.94 -2.17
C THR A 36 8.24 8.99 -3.08
N PRO A 37 9.57 8.87 -2.91
CA PRO A 37 10.40 7.99 -3.73
C PRO A 37 9.95 6.53 -3.67
N ALA A 38 10.12 5.80 -4.78
CA ALA A 38 9.69 4.40 -4.88
C ALA A 38 10.28 3.51 -3.78
N GLU A 39 11.57 3.66 -3.46
CA GLU A 39 12.24 2.91 -2.39
C GLU A 39 11.61 3.18 -1.01
N VAL A 40 11.24 4.44 -0.74
CA VAL A 40 10.59 4.81 0.52
C VAL A 40 9.19 4.20 0.56
N THR A 41 8.42 4.35 -0.51
CA THR A 41 7.09 3.75 -0.62
C THR A 41 7.13 2.24 -0.42
N GLU A 42 8.05 1.54 -1.09
CA GLU A 42 8.26 0.10 -0.94
C GLU A 42 8.58 -0.32 0.50
N ARG A 43 9.51 0.40 1.15
CA ARG A 43 9.85 0.12 2.55
C ARG A 43 8.63 0.27 3.47
N LEU A 44 7.79 1.27 3.23
CA LEU A 44 6.59 1.50 4.04
C LEU A 44 5.53 0.41 3.80
N ILE A 45 5.35 -0.04 2.55
CA ILE A 45 4.46 -1.18 2.24
C ILE A 45 4.89 -2.41 3.02
N PHE A 46 6.18 -2.78 2.95
CA PHE A 46 6.67 -3.97 3.64
C PHE A 46 6.64 -3.83 5.16
N ALA A 47 6.90 -2.64 5.70
CA ALA A 47 6.85 -2.39 7.13
C ALA A 47 5.45 -2.61 7.72
N HIS A 48 4.40 -2.32 6.95
CA HIS A 48 3.00 -2.39 7.40
C HIS A 48 2.19 -3.54 6.80
N ARG A 49 2.83 -4.44 6.04
CA ARG A 49 2.15 -5.53 5.32
C ARG A 49 1.32 -6.45 6.23
N ASP A 50 1.88 -6.81 7.38
CA ASP A 50 1.25 -7.76 8.29
C ASP A 50 0.04 -7.07 8.97
N GLU A 51 0.14 -5.77 9.19
CA GLU A 51 -0.95 -4.93 9.70
C GLU A 51 -2.08 -4.78 8.67
N PHE A 52 -1.76 -4.62 7.38
CA PHE A 52 -2.76 -4.64 6.31
C PHE A 52 -3.57 -5.93 6.30
N GLN A 53 -2.87 -7.05 6.41
CA GLN A 53 -3.49 -8.37 6.40
C GLN A 53 -4.37 -8.60 7.63
N MET A 54 -3.91 -8.20 8.82
CA MET A 54 -4.67 -8.34 10.06
C MET A 54 -5.92 -7.46 10.09
N ALA A 55 -5.85 -6.25 9.53
CA ALA A 55 -6.96 -5.32 9.53
C ALA A 55 -7.90 -5.43 8.32
N GLY A 56 -7.55 -6.26 7.33
CA GLY A 56 -8.35 -6.44 6.11
C GLY A 56 -8.43 -5.20 5.22
N VAL A 57 -7.50 -4.25 5.35
CA VAL A 57 -7.50 -2.96 4.64
C VAL A 57 -6.87 -3.07 3.25
N ARG A 58 -7.45 -3.94 2.41
CA ARG A 58 -6.95 -4.21 1.05
C ARG A 58 -6.88 -2.95 0.16
N GLU A 59 -7.86 -2.06 0.29
CA GLU A 59 -7.91 -0.82 -0.49
C GLU A 59 -6.69 0.08 -0.23
N GLU A 60 -6.17 0.10 0.99
CA GLU A 60 -4.98 0.89 1.32
C GLU A 60 -3.73 0.27 0.71
N GLU A 61 -3.57 -1.06 0.79
CA GLU A 61 -2.46 -1.76 0.13
C GLU A 61 -2.44 -1.52 -1.39
N ASP A 62 -3.60 -1.61 -2.04
CA ASP A 62 -3.74 -1.36 -3.48
C ASP A 62 -3.41 0.11 -3.83
N ARG A 63 -3.78 1.07 -2.97
CA ARG A 63 -3.42 2.49 -3.11
C ARG A 63 -1.91 2.72 -2.96
N PHE A 64 -1.27 2.02 -2.04
CA PHE A 64 0.19 2.03 -1.86
C PHE A 64 0.92 1.50 -3.10
N LEU A 65 0.45 0.38 -3.65
CA LEU A 65 0.99 -0.19 -4.88
C LEU A 65 0.84 0.78 -6.05
N PHE A 66 -0.28 1.51 -6.13
CA PHE A 66 -0.45 2.55 -7.14
C PHE A 66 0.55 3.71 -6.99
N LEU A 67 0.79 4.20 -5.77
CA LEU A 67 1.81 5.23 -5.54
C LEU A 67 3.22 4.72 -5.83
N TYR A 68 3.52 3.46 -5.50
CA TYR A 68 4.78 2.84 -5.87
C TYR A 68 4.98 2.82 -7.39
N ALA A 69 3.96 2.41 -8.16
CA ALA A 69 4.00 2.44 -9.62
C ALA A 69 4.19 3.86 -10.17
N ARG A 70 3.51 4.86 -9.59
CA ARG A 70 3.68 6.28 -9.96
C ARG A 70 5.08 6.82 -9.66
N ALA A 71 5.71 6.36 -8.58
CA ALA A 71 7.07 6.74 -8.23
C ALA A 71 8.11 6.07 -9.15
N LEU A 72 7.82 4.85 -9.62
CA LEU A 72 8.63 4.18 -10.65
C LEU A 72 8.45 4.80 -12.05
N MET A 73 7.23 5.24 -12.36
CA MET A 73 6.83 5.80 -13.66
C MET A 73 6.09 7.13 -13.47
N PRO A 74 6.81 8.26 -13.27
CA PRO A 74 6.19 9.57 -13.08
C PRO A 74 5.35 10.03 -14.28
N GLU A 75 5.72 9.59 -15.49
CA GLU A 75 5.06 9.92 -16.77
C GLU A 75 4.27 8.73 -17.36
N MET A 76 3.66 7.91 -16.50
CA MET A 76 2.84 6.77 -16.90
C MET A 76 1.71 7.15 -17.89
N GLY A 77 1.73 6.57 -19.08
CA GLY A 77 0.67 6.74 -20.10
C GLY A 77 -0.52 5.79 -19.90
N ASP A 78 -1.53 5.90 -20.77
CA ASP A 78 -2.79 5.14 -20.62
C ASP A 78 -2.59 3.62 -20.67
N ALA A 79 -1.73 3.13 -21.58
CA ALA A 79 -1.44 1.70 -21.69
C ALA A 79 -0.71 1.14 -20.46
N ASP A 80 0.19 1.95 -19.89
CA ASP A 80 0.97 1.61 -18.70
C ASP A 80 0.08 1.61 -17.45
N TYR A 81 -0.87 2.54 -17.39
CA TYR A 81 -1.89 2.61 -16.35
C TYR A 81 -2.73 1.35 -16.31
N LEU A 82 -3.22 0.88 -17.46
CA LEU A 82 -4.02 -0.35 -17.53
C LEU A 82 -3.25 -1.57 -17.04
N GLN A 83 -1.99 -1.72 -17.45
CA GLN A 83 -1.12 -2.82 -16.98
C GLN A 83 -0.81 -2.72 -15.48
N THR A 84 -0.59 -1.50 -14.98
CA THR A 84 -0.40 -1.24 -13.54
C THR A 84 -1.63 -1.65 -12.74
N MET A 85 -2.82 -1.27 -13.19
CA MET A 85 -4.07 -1.63 -12.51
C MET A 85 -4.31 -3.14 -12.53
N ASP A 86 -3.99 -3.83 -13.63
CA ASP A 86 -4.06 -5.29 -13.71
C ASP A 86 -3.12 -5.97 -12.69
N ALA A 87 -1.87 -5.50 -12.60
CA ALA A 87 -0.90 -6.01 -11.62
C ALA A 87 -1.36 -5.79 -10.17
N ILE A 88 -1.93 -4.63 -9.85
CA ILE A 88 -2.46 -4.31 -8.52
C ILE A 88 -3.61 -5.25 -8.13
N MET A 89 -4.56 -5.44 -9.06
CA MET A 89 -5.79 -6.20 -8.81
C MET A 89 -5.60 -7.72 -8.85
N THR A 90 -4.47 -8.19 -9.37
CA THR A 90 -4.13 -9.62 -9.45
C THR A 90 -4.11 -10.27 -8.06
N ARG A 91 -4.57 -11.52 -7.97
CA ARG A 91 -4.58 -12.31 -6.71
C ARG A 91 -3.21 -12.92 -6.38
N ALA A 92 -2.13 -12.19 -6.64
CA ALA A 92 -0.76 -12.64 -6.38
C ALA A 92 -0.26 -12.09 -5.03
N PRO A 93 0.64 -12.80 -4.34
CA PRO A 93 1.35 -12.28 -3.18
C PRO A 93 1.97 -10.92 -3.44
N LEU A 94 1.98 -10.05 -2.42
CA LEU A 94 2.52 -8.69 -2.51
C LEU A 94 3.92 -8.61 -3.18
N PRO A 95 4.93 -9.45 -2.83
CA PRO A 95 6.22 -9.41 -3.50
C PRO A 95 6.15 -9.63 -5.02
N GLN A 96 5.22 -10.47 -5.48
CA GLN A 96 5.05 -10.77 -6.91
C GLN A 96 4.38 -9.60 -7.63
N ARG A 97 3.37 -8.97 -7.02
CA ARG A 97 2.75 -7.76 -7.57
C ARG A 97 3.76 -6.62 -7.69
N MET A 98 4.59 -6.42 -6.67
CA MET A 98 5.65 -5.41 -6.71
C MET A 98 6.68 -5.68 -7.82
N GLU A 99 7.07 -6.93 -8.02
CA GLU A 99 7.97 -7.30 -9.11
C GLU A 99 7.33 -7.08 -10.49
N GLN A 100 6.03 -7.37 -10.64
CA GLN A 100 5.30 -7.05 -11.87
C GLN A 100 5.31 -5.55 -12.16
N LEU A 101 5.10 -4.71 -11.14
CA LEU A 101 5.16 -3.25 -11.28
C LEU A 101 6.55 -2.76 -11.70
N ARG A 102 7.63 -3.33 -11.15
CA ARG A 102 9.00 -3.03 -11.60
C ARG A 102 9.24 -3.44 -13.03
N ARG A 103 8.74 -4.61 -13.44
CA ARG A 103 8.86 -5.08 -14.82
C ARG A 103 8.16 -4.13 -15.79
N ILE A 104 6.91 -3.75 -15.50
CA ILE A 104 6.16 -2.74 -16.28
C ILE A 104 7.01 -1.45 -16.35
N ALA A 105 7.51 -0.95 -15.22
CA ALA A 105 8.35 0.23 -15.21
C ALA A 105 9.63 0.10 -16.04
N SER A 106 10.29 -1.06 -16.05
CA SER A 106 11.49 -1.29 -16.85
C SER A 106 11.21 -1.36 -18.35
N GLU A 107 10.04 -1.86 -18.74
CA GLU A 107 9.63 -2.03 -20.14
C GLU A 107 9.16 -0.70 -20.77
N PHE A 108 8.56 0.18 -19.95
CA PHE A 108 7.91 1.40 -20.42
C PHE A 108 8.56 2.71 -19.92
N GLY A 109 9.25 2.72 -18.78
CA GLY A 109 9.80 3.90 -18.12
C GLY A 109 11.02 4.56 -18.79
N HIS A 110 11.52 4.00 -19.90
CA HIS A 110 12.61 4.57 -20.71
C HIS A 110 12.15 5.18 -22.04
N ARG A 111 10.85 5.36 -22.27
CA ARG A 111 10.32 5.91 -23.55
C ARG A 111 10.11 7.43 -23.55
N GLY A 112 10.63 8.15 -22.54
CA GLY A 112 10.67 9.61 -22.49
C GLY A 112 12.02 10.17 -22.91
#